data_AF-A0A4V1RG88-F1
#
_entry.id   AF-A0A4V1RG88-F1
#
_cell.length_a   1.000
_cell.length_b   1.000
_cell.length_c   1.000
_cell.angle_alpha   90.00
_cell.angle_beta   90.00
_cell.angle_gamma   90.00
#
_symmetry.space_group_name_H-M   'P 1'
#
loop_
_entity.id
_entity.type
_entity.pdbx_description
1 polymer ?
#
loop_
_entity_poly.entity_id
_entity_poly.type
_entity_poly.pdbx_seq_one_letter_code
_entity_poly.pdbx_strand_id
1 'polypeptide(L)' 'MKEQFTTTVRVAGKGESKSRAFADALNHVQAAVMKSSSRILLRIEPQDVTVVHAREAVRKEAFLFFF' A
#
# COMPACT_ATOMS: atom_id res chain seq x y z
N MET A 1 22.35 -7.67 -21.34
CA MET A 1 20.89 -7.89 -21.34
C MET A 1 20.36 -7.34 -20.03
N LYS A 2 19.39 -6.42 -20.03
CA LYS A 2 18.83 -5.87 -18.77
C LYS A 2 17.84 -6.89 -18.21
N GLU A 3 18.18 -7.54 -17.11
CA GLU A 3 17.28 -8.48 -16.42
C GLU A 3 16.08 -7.72 -15.87
N GLN A 4 14.90 -7.92 -16.47
CA GLN A 4 13.64 -7.42 -15.94
C GLN A 4 13.04 -8.51 -15.05
N PHE A 5 13.00 -8.25 -13.75
CA PHE A 5 12.35 -9.14 -12.79
C PHE A 5 10.92 -8.65 -12.55
N THR A 6 9.95 -9.42 -13.02
CA THR A 6 8.53 -9.21 -12.67
C THR A 6 8.23 -10.04 -11.44
N THR A 7 7.83 -9.38 -10.35
CA THR A 7 7.40 -10.06 -9.12
C THR A 7 6.05 -9.50 -8.68
N THR A 8 5.16 -10.37 -8.21
CA THR A 8 3.86 -9.98 -7.69
C THR A 8 3.95 -9.90 -6.17
N VAL A 9 3.70 -8.72 -5.61
CA VAL A 9 3.67 -8.52 -4.16
C VAL A 9 2.27 -8.11 -3.71
N ARG A 10 1.85 -8.64 -2.55
CA ARG A 10 0.65 -8.20 -1.86
C ARG A 10 1.04 -7.31 -0.69
N VAL A 11 0.51 -6.11 -0.66
CA VAL A 11 0.76 -5.12 0.38
C VAL A 11 -0.58 -4.64 0.95
N ALA A 12 -0.55 -4.26 2.22
CA ALA A 12 -1.68 -3.65 2.91
C ALA A 12 -1.21 -2.32 3.50
N GLY A 13 -2.10 -1.33 3.51
CA GLY A 13 -1.84 -0.02 4.09
C GLY A 13 -3.09 0.50 4.79
N LYS A 14 -2.89 1.45 5.70
CA LYS A 14 -3.96 2.08 6.47
C LYS A 14 -3.83 3.60 6.38
N GLY A 15 -4.95 4.29 6.49
CA GLY A 15 -4.95 5.75 6.48
C GLY A 15 -6.34 6.30 6.70
N GLU A 16 -6.41 7.54 7.16
CA GLU A 16 -7.67 8.26 7.38
C GLU A 16 -8.38 8.64 6.07
N SER A 17 -7.61 8.75 4.99
CA SER A 17 -8.13 8.93 3.64
C SER A 17 -7.69 7.77 2.73
N LYS A 18 -8.46 7.54 1.66
CA LYS A 18 -8.13 6.53 0.64
C LYS A 18 -6.71 6.73 0.11
N SER A 19 -6.36 7.95 -0.28
CA SER A 19 -5.03 8.29 -0.80
C SER A 19 -3.91 7.98 0.19
N ARG A 20 -4.11 8.27 1.48
CA ARG A 20 -3.12 7.99 2.52
C ARG A 20 -2.94 6.49 2.75
N ALA A 21 -4.04 5.73 2.75
CA ALA A 21 -3.99 4.27 2.86
C ALA A 21 -3.27 3.62 1.67
N PHE A 22 -3.45 4.16 0.45
CA PHE A 22 -2.71 3.71 -0.74
C PHE A 22 -1.22 4.06 -0.68
N ALA A 23 -0.87 5.28 -0.28
CA ALA A 23 0.53 5.69 -0.14
C ALA A 23 1.27 4.83 0.89
N ASP A 24 0.62 4.54 2.02
CA ASP A 24 1.13 3.63 3.05
C ASP A 24 1.37 2.22 2.50
N ALA A 25 0.40 1.65 1.77
CA ALA A 25 0.54 0.35 1.13
C ALA A 25 1.71 0.32 0.11
N LEU A 26 1.86 1.37 -0.70
CA LEU A 26 2.94 1.48 -1.70
C LEU A 26 4.32 1.59 -1.06
N ASN A 27 4.46 2.27 0.09
CA ASN A 27 5.73 2.31 0.82
C ASN A 27 6.19 0.92 1.25
N HIS A 28 5.24 0.02 1.57
CA HIS A 28 5.56 -1.36 1.92
C HIS A 28 6.02 -2.21 0.72
N VAL A 29 5.75 -1.80 -0.52
CA VAL A 29 6.21 -2.52 -1.74
C VAL A 29 7.73 -2.56 -1.78
N GLN A 30 8.41 -1.45 -1.46
CA GLN A 30 9.87 -1.38 -1.49
C GLN A 30 10.49 -2.40 -0.53
N ALA A 31 10.02 -2.44 0.72
CA ALA A 31 10.49 -3.40 1.71
C ALA A 31 10.16 -4.86 1.33
N ALA A 32 8.97 -5.12 0.76
CA ALA A 32 8.57 -6.45 0.31
C ALA A 32 9.46 -6.95 -0.83
N VAL A 33 9.76 -6.09 -1.81
CA VAL A 33 10.63 -6.42 -2.95
C VAL A 33 12.08 -6.59 -2.49
N MET A 34 12.58 -5.75 -1.58
CA MET A 34 13.93 -5.89 -1.01
C MET A 34 14.09 -7.18 -0.19
N LYS A 35 13.06 -7.64 0.53
CA LYS A 35 13.12 -8.96 1.19
C LYS A 35 13.25 -10.11 0.19
N SER A 36 12.66 -9.97 -0.99
CA SER A 36 12.70 -11.00 -2.04
C SER A 36 13.98 -10.96 -2.90
N SER A 37 14.80 -9.90 -2.80
CA SER A 37 15.96 -9.69 -3.67
C SER A 37 17.10 -9.00 -2.93
N SER A 38 18.30 -9.60 -2.93
CA SER A 38 19.49 -9.10 -2.25
C SER A 38 20.20 -7.92 -2.94
N ARG A 39 19.56 -7.25 -3.92
CA ARG A 39 20.18 -6.19 -4.73
C ARG A 39 19.79 -4.80 -4.21
N ILE A 40 20.79 -3.91 -4.10
CA ILE A 40 20.76 -2.63 -3.37
C ILE A 40 19.97 -1.51 -4.08
N LEU A 41 19.74 -1.60 -5.40
CA LEU A 41 19.00 -0.59 -6.18
C LEU A 41 18.07 -1.25 -7.20
N LEU A 42 16.76 -1.10 -7.01
CA LEU A 42 15.72 -1.58 -7.91
C LEU A 42 14.85 -0.40 -8.36
N ARG A 43 14.82 -0.13 -9.67
CA ARG A 43 13.82 0.77 -10.27
C ARG A 43 12.56 -0.05 -10.49
N ILE A 44 11.59 0.09 -9.58
CA ILE A 44 10.31 -0.61 -9.64
C ILE A 44 9.35 0.25 -10.45
N GLU A 45 8.77 -0.32 -11.49
CA GLU A 45 7.70 0.28 -12.26
C GLU A 45 6.47 -0.63 -12.14
N PRO A 46 5.36 -0.17 -11.55
CA PRO A 46 4.17 -1.00 -11.40
C PRO A 46 3.54 -1.20 -12.79
N GLN A 47 3.58 -2.44 -13.28
CA GLN A 47 2.91 -2.80 -14.55
C GLN A 47 1.39 -2.87 -14.37
N ASP A 48 0.94 -3.36 -13.22
CA ASP A 48 -0.47 -3.47 -12.88
C ASP A 48 -0.67 -3.33 -11.36
N VAL A 49 -1.76 -2.69 -10.96
CA VAL A 49 -2.13 -2.47 -9.55
C VAL A 49 -3.62 -2.76 -9.40
N THR A 50 -3.93 -3.82 -8.66
CA THR A 50 -5.31 -4.22 -8.39
C THR A 50 -5.60 -4.21 -6.88
N VAL A 51 -6.76 -3.66 -6.49
CA VAL A 51 -7.24 -3.70 -5.12
C VAL A 51 -7.88 -5.07 -4.85
N VAL A 52 -7.21 -5.89 -4.03
CA VAL A 52 -7.73 -7.21 -3.64
C VAL A 52 -8.77 -7.08 -2.53
N HIS A 53 -8.58 -6.15 -1.59
CA HIS A 53 -9.47 -5.92 -0.46
C HIS A 53 -9.36 -4.48 0.06
N ALA A 54 -10.49 -3.85 0.38
CA ALA A 54 -10.54 -2.52 0.99
C ALA A 54 -11.65 -2.48 2.05
N ARG A 55 -11.33 -1.93 3.22
CA ARG A 55 -12.27 -1.77 4.35
C ARG A 55 -12.30 -0.31 4.77
N GLU A 56 -13.48 0.29 4.73
CA GLU A 56 -13.74 1.66 5.19
C GLU A 56 -14.57 1.60 6.48
N ALA A 57 -14.16 2.34 7.50
CA ALA A 57 -14.87 2.46 8.76
C ALA A 57 -15.21 3.92 9.01
N VAL A 58 -16.49 4.27 8.79
CA VAL A 58 -17.01 5.61 9.08
C VAL A 58 -17.68 5.58 10.44
N ARG A 59 -17.23 6.44 11.36
CA ARG A 59 -17.92 6.67 12.63
C ARG A 59 -18.55 8.05 12.60
N LYS A 60 -19.87 8.09 12.84
CA LYS A 60 -20.59 9.35 13.08
C LYS A 60 -20.79 9.46 14.59
N GLU A 61 -20.06 10.36 15.22
CA GLU A 61 -20.23 10.64 16.64
C GLU A 61 -21.49 11.48 16.83
N ALA A 62 -22.42 11.00 17.66
CA ALA A 62 -23.55 11.79 18.12
C ALA A 62 -23.11 12.51 19.40
N PHE A 63 -22.80 13.80 19.29
CA PHE A 63 -22.59 14.63 20.47
C PHE A 63 -23.93 14.77 21.20
N LEU A 64 -24.01 14.25 22.43
CA LEU A 64 -25.14 14.48 23.31
C LEU A 64 -24.99 15.90 23.91
N PHE A 65 -25.79 16.84 23.38
CA PHE A 65 -25.83 18.24 23.80
C PHE A 65 -26.51 18.41 25.17
N PHE A 66 -25.90 17.93 26.25
CA PHE A 66 -26.26 18.42 27.59
C PHE A 66 -25.46 19.71 27.84
N PHE A 67 -26.13 20.84 27.66
CA PHE A 67 -25.69 22.18 28.09
C PHE A 67 -26.38 22.54 29.40
#